data_AF-A0A5M9H3E1-F1
#
_entry.id   AF-A0A5M9H3E1-F1
#
_cell.length_a   1.000
_cell.length_b   1.000
_cell.length_c   1.000
_cell.angle_alpha   90.00
_cell.angle_beta   90.00
_cell.angle_gamma   90.00
#
_symmetry.space_group_name_H-M   'P 1'
#
loop_
_entity.id
_entity.type
_entity.pdbx_description
1 polymer ?
#
loop_
_entity_poly.entity_id
_entity_poly.type
_entity_poly.pdbx_seq_one_letter_code
_entity_poly.pdbx_strand_id
1 'polypeptide(L)'
;MIHDRLGQTVLSYRKKNKMTIREFADYAGISTSLISQIERGHANPSLSVLELIAKALNVPLFTLFINEIDTDSLISKKKDRKKVYRENSDHIVYDVLTPDFMKGEVYVELEGKEYFLEEGDVVRIPPNVKHRFLNKSDESNHILFVLTPSLG
;
A
#
# COMPACT_ATOMS: atom_id res chain seq x y z
N MET A 1 0.59 -7.27 16.80
CA MET A 1 1.84 -6.50 16.95
C MET A 1 1.88 -5.27 16.01
N ILE A 2 0.83 -4.44 16.01
CA ILE A 2 0.81 -3.17 15.23
C ILE A 2 1.08 -1.96 16.16
N HIS A 3 0.70 -2.06 17.44
CA HIS A 3 0.83 -0.96 18.41
C HIS A 3 2.27 -0.63 18.85
N ASP A 4 3.16 -1.62 18.89
CA ASP A 4 4.54 -1.40 19.37
C ASP A 4 5.36 -0.49 18.46
N ARG A 5 5.11 -0.52 17.14
CA ARG A 5 5.94 0.20 16.16
C ARG A 5 5.70 1.70 16.15
N LEU A 6 4.46 2.14 16.32
CA LEU A 6 4.10 3.55 16.46
C LEU A 6 4.84 4.19 17.65
N GLY A 7 4.81 3.52 18.80
CA GLY A 7 5.49 3.99 20.01
C GLY A 7 6.99 4.18 19.81
N GLN A 8 7.64 3.23 19.12
CA GLN A 8 9.07 3.32 18.80
C GLN A 8 9.39 4.45 17.84
N THR A 9 8.55 4.70 16.83
CA THR A 9 8.72 5.83 15.91
C THR A 9 8.64 7.16 16.67
N VAL A 10 7.62 7.35 17.51
CA VAL A 10 7.46 8.57 18.33
C VAL A 10 8.65 8.77 19.27
N LEU A 11 9.08 7.71 19.97
CA LEU A 11 10.25 7.72 20.84
C LEU A 11 11.52 8.14 20.08
N SER A 12 11.75 7.55 18.91
CA SER A 12 12.95 7.78 18.09
C SER A 12 13.04 9.23 17.62
N TYR A 13 11.94 9.78 17.09
CA TYR A 13 11.89 11.17 16.65
C TYR A 13 12.03 12.15 17.81
N ARG A 14 11.37 11.90 18.94
CA ARG A 14 11.53 12.74 20.13
C ARG A 14 12.99 12.76 20.63
N LYS A 15 13.63 11.60 20.68
CA LYS A 15 15.04 11.46 21.09
C LYS A 15 15.99 12.12 20.09
N LYS A 16 15.72 12.03 18.79
CA LYS A 16 16.46 12.73 17.72
C LYS A 16 16.39 14.25 17.91
N ASN A 17 15.25 14.76 18.34
CA ASN A 17 15.04 16.18 18.68
C ASN A 17 15.56 16.54 20.09
N LYS A 18 16.22 15.61 20.79
CA LYS A 18 16.82 15.79 22.14
C LYS A 18 15.82 16.23 23.21
N MET A 19 14.53 15.93 23.05
CA MET A 19 13.49 16.30 24.01
C MET A 19 13.28 15.20 25.06
N THR A 20 13.08 15.59 26.31
CA THR A 20 12.50 14.72 27.35
C THR A 20 11.03 14.43 27.04
N ILE A 21 10.45 13.41 27.68
CA ILE A 21 9.01 13.11 27.53
C ILE A 21 8.17 14.31 27.99
N ARG A 22 8.60 15.00 29.05
CA ARG A 22 7.90 16.17 29.60
C ARG A 22 7.91 17.34 28.63
N GLU A 23 9.09 17.73 28.13
CA GLU A 23 9.21 18.82 27.16
C GLU A 23 8.40 18.53 25.89
N PHE A 24 8.43 17.29 25.40
CA PHE A 24 7.66 16.91 24.22
C PHE A 24 6.16 16.93 24.46
N ALA A 25 5.71 16.44 25.62
CA ALA A 25 4.30 16.46 26.02
C ALA A 25 3.77 17.90 26.12
N ASP A 26 4.54 18.78 26.78
CA ASP A 26 4.21 20.20 26.91
C ASP A 26 4.16 20.88 25.53
N TYR A 27 5.13 20.59 24.67
CA TYR A 27 5.18 21.13 23.31
C TYR A 27 4.03 20.63 22.41
N ALA A 28 3.66 19.36 22.52
CA ALA A 28 2.59 18.75 21.74
C ALA A 28 1.18 19.07 22.28
N GLY A 29 1.08 19.66 23.48
CA GLY A 29 -0.21 19.89 24.15
C GLY A 29 -0.90 18.60 24.58
N ILE A 30 -0.12 17.58 24.93
CA ILE A 30 -0.60 16.23 25.30
C ILE A 30 -0.09 15.91 26.72
N SER A 31 -0.85 15.13 27.49
CA SER A 31 -0.38 14.74 28.83
C SER A 31 0.87 13.87 28.76
N THR A 32 1.80 14.08 29.70
CA THR A 32 3.04 13.31 29.83
C THR A 32 2.76 11.81 30.01
N SER A 33 1.66 11.47 30.69
CA SER A 33 1.21 10.10 30.87
C SER A 33 0.80 9.45 29.55
N LEU A 34 0.06 10.16 28.69
CA LEU A 34 -0.39 9.65 27.40
C LEU A 34 0.80 9.44 26.45
N ILE A 35 1.74 10.39 26.37
CA ILE A 35 2.99 10.18 25.60
C ILE A 35 3.75 8.95 26.11
N SER A 36 3.89 8.78 27.43
CA SER A 36 4.57 7.61 28.01
C SER A 36 3.85 6.29 27.70
N GLN A 37 2.52 6.27 27.65
CA GLN A 37 1.77 5.07 27.26
C GLN A 37 1.90 4.79 25.76
N ILE A 38 1.90 5.83 24.92
CA ILE A 38 2.11 5.71 23.46
C ILE A 38 3.48 5.12 23.16
N GLU A 39 4.55 5.68 23.74
CA GLU A 39 5.92 5.23 23.47
C GLU A 39 6.19 3.79 23.90
N ARG A 40 5.42 3.28 24.87
CA ARG A 40 5.49 1.89 25.34
C ARG A 40 4.51 0.94 24.63
N GLY A 41 3.76 1.42 23.63
CA GLY A 41 2.79 0.59 22.89
C GLY A 41 1.53 0.24 23.68
N HIS A 42 1.28 0.93 24.81
CA HIS A 42 0.15 0.67 25.71
C HIS A 42 -1.03 1.64 25.52
N ALA A 43 -1.00 2.46 24.47
CA ALA A 43 -2.08 3.37 24.13
C ALA A 43 -2.60 3.12 22.71
N ASN A 44 -3.89 3.40 22.52
CA ASN A 44 -4.53 3.51 21.21
C ASN A 44 -4.97 4.97 21.00
N PRO A 45 -4.06 5.88 20.64
CA PRO A 45 -4.37 7.31 20.50
C PRO A 45 -5.37 7.56 19.37
N SER A 46 -6.20 8.60 19.52
CA SER A 46 -7.07 9.06 18.43
C SER A 46 -6.25 9.67 17.29
N LEU A 47 -6.87 9.80 16.11
CA LEU A 47 -6.26 10.50 14.97
C LEU A 47 -5.84 11.93 15.32
N SER A 48 -6.67 12.66 16.06
CA SER A 48 -6.36 14.02 16.51
C SER A 48 -5.10 14.09 17.40
N VAL A 49 -4.89 13.09 18.27
CA VAL A 49 -3.67 12.99 19.08
C VAL A 49 -2.45 12.69 18.20
N LEU A 50 -2.62 11.83 17.20
CA LEU A 50 -1.54 11.50 16.25
C LEU A 50 -1.13 12.70 15.39
N GLU A 51 -2.10 13.53 14.96
CA GLU A 51 -1.84 14.78 14.24
C GLU A 51 -1.03 15.78 15.09
N LEU A 52 -1.38 15.92 16.37
CA LEU A 52 -0.64 16.75 17.32
C LEU A 52 0.80 16.26 17.50
N ILE A 53 1.00 14.94 17.63
CA ILE A 53 2.33 14.32 17.72
C ILE A 53 3.14 14.57 16.46
N ALA A 54 2.56 14.32 15.28
CA ALA A 54 3.24 14.53 14.00
C ALA A 54 3.66 16.00 13.80
N LYS A 55 2.74 16.93 14.13
CA LYS A 55 3.01 18.37 14.12
C LYS A 55 4.14 18.74 15.09
N ALA A 56 4.11 18.20 16.31
CA ALA A 56 5.14 18.43 17.32
C ALA A 56 6.52 17.86 16.93
N LEU A 57 6.54 16.78 16.15
CA LEU A 57 7.78 16.21 15.61
C LEU A 57 8.25 16.91 14.33
N ASN A 58 7.45 17.81 13.78
CA ASN A 58 7.67 18.48 12.49
C ASN A 58 7.83 17.49 11.33
N VAL A 59 6.95 16.48 11.28
CA VAL A 59 6.91 15.47 10.21
C VAL A 59 5.48 15.27 9.69
N PRO A 60 5.30 14.82 8.44
CA PRO A 60 4.00 14.38 7.96
C PRO A 60 3.42 13.24 8.82
N LEU A 61 2.09 13.19 8.98
CA LEU A 61 1.42 12.15 9.79
C LEU A 61 1.77 10.73 9.34
N PHE A 62 1.85 10.50 8.02
CA PHE A 62 2.17 9.17 7.49
C PHE A 62 3.54 8.67 7.94
N THR A 63 4.48 9.56 8.29
CA THR A 63 5.80 9.21 8.83
C THR A 63 5.73 8.40 10.10
N LEU A 64 4.67 8.57 10.92
CA LEU A 64 4.46 7.76 12.13
C LEU A 64 4.22 6.27 11.80
N PHE A 65 3.87 5.96 10.55
CA PHE A 65 3.48 4.63 10.07
C PHE A 65 4.35 4.10 8.93
N ILE A 66 5.39 4.82 8.49
CA ILE A 66 6.32 4.32 7.48
C ILE A 66 7.08 3.14 8.09
N ASN A 67 6.96 1.98 7.44
CA ASN A 67 7.70 0.78 7.80
C ASN A 67 8.92 0.65 6.88
N GLU A 68 9.98 0.02 7.39
CA GLU A 68 10.94 -0.64 6.51
C GLU A 68 10.18 -1.66 5.67
N ILE A 69 10.44 -1.63 4.36
CA ILE A 69 9.84 -2.57 3.42
C ILE A 69 10.32 -3.96 3.82
N ASP A 70 9.41 -4.78 4.35
CA ASP A 70 9.66 -6.20 4.54
C ASP A 70 9.76 -6.83 3.15
N THR A 71 10.99 -6.98 2.66
CA THR A 71 11.26 -7.52 1.33
C THR A 71 10.73 -8.94 1.17
N ASP A 72 10.60 -9.71 2.25
CA ASP A 72 10.02 -11.05 2.21
C ASP A 72 8.50 -10.98 1.99
N SER A 73 7.84 -9.94 2.51
CA SER A 73 6.41 -9.67 2.25
C SER A 73 6.11 -9.26 0.81
N LEU A 74 7.13 -8.79 0.06
CA LEU A 74 7.01 -8.50 -1.37
C LEU A 74 7.02 -9.76 -2.24
N ILE A 75 7.42 -10.91 -1.69
CA ILE A 75 7.55 -12.16 -2.42
C ILE A 75 6.34 -13.06 -2.15
N SER A 76 5.40 -13.09 -3.09
CA SER A 76 4.26 -14.04 -3.04
C SER A 76 4.59 -15.35 -3.76
N LYS A 77 4.87 -16.41 -2.98
CA LYS A 77 5.16 -17.75 -3.53
C LYS A 77 3.86 -18.44 -3.97
N LYS A 78 3.89 -19.16 -5.10
CA LYS A 78 2.74 -19.86 -5.70
C LYS A 78 1.92 -20.70 -4.70
N LYS A 79 2.59 -21.38 -3.76
CA LYS A 79 1.96 -22.23 -2.74
C LYS A 79 1.29 -21.48 -1.58
N ASP A 80 1.65 -20.21 -1.38
CA ASP A 80 1.24 -19.41 -0.21
C ASP A 80 0.23 -18.30 -0.59
N ARG A 81 -0.25 -18.32 -1.85
CA ARG A 81 -1.24 -17.38 -2.36
C ARG A 81 -2.58 -17.59 -1.65
N LYS A 82 -3.00 -16.59 -0.87
CA LYS A 82 -4.34 -16.58 -0.26
C LYS A 82 -5.37 -16.28 -1.35
N LYS A 83 -6.28 -17.21 -1.58
CA LYS A 83 -7.48 -16.97 -2.40
C LYS A 83 -8.44 -16.12 -1.57
N VAL A 84 -8.60 -14.85 -1.94
CA VAL A 84 -9.59 -13.97 -1.30
C VAL A 84 -10.88 -14.06 -2.08
N TYR A 85 -11.90 -14.64 -1.46
CA TYR A 85 -13.27 -14.60 -1.97
C TYR A 85 -13.99 -13.44 -1.28
N ARG A 86 -14.55 -12.49 -2.05
CA ARG A 86 -15.50 -11.53 -1.49
C ARG A 86 -16.89 -12.17 -1.51
N GLU A 87 -17.51 -12.24 -0.34
CA GLU A 87 -18.95 -12.51 -0.24
C GLU A 87 -19.71 -11.33 -0.87
N ASN A 88 -20.51 -11.61 -1.92
CA ASN A 88 -21.49 -10.70 -2.59
C ASN A 88 -21.13 -10.00 -3.91
N SER A 89 -20.24 -10.56 -4.73
CA SER A 89 -20.29 -10.27 -6.17
C SER A 89 -19.68 -11.42 -6.95
N ASP A 90 -20.54 -12.22 -7.59
CA ASP A 90 -20.11 -13.25 -8.53
C ASP A 90 -19.20 -12.62 -9.59
N HIS A 91 -18.00 -13.19 -9.74
CA HIS A 91 -17.06 -13.03 -10.87
C HIS A 91 -15.91 -12.02 -10.81
N ILE A 92 -15.27 -11.75 -9.66
CA ILE A 92 -13.88 -11.23 -9.70
C ILE A 92 -13.01 -11.87 -8.60
N VAL A 93 -11.95 -12.59 -9.03
CA VAL A 93 -10.87 -13.10 -8.19
C VAL A 93 -9.61 -12.26 -8.49
N TYR A 94 -8.96 -11.72 -7.46
CA TYR A 94 -7.69 -11.02 -7.62
C TYR A 94 -6.53 -11.96 -7.27
N ASP A 95 -5.60 -12.16 -8.20
CA ASP A 95 -4.31 -12.79 -7.98
C ASP A 95 -3.18 -11.74 -8.14
N VAL A 96 -2.16 -11.79 -7.27
CA VAL A 96 -0.91 -11.04 -7.45
C VAL A 96 -0.04 -11.86 -8.41
N LEU A 97 0.05 -11.38 -9.65
CA LEU A 97 0.61 -12.10 -10.79
C LEU A 97 2.03 -11.58 -11.07
N THR A 98 3.04 -12.37 -10.76
CA THR A 98 4.20 -12.47 -11.66
C THR A 98 4.11 -13.85 -12.30
N PRO A 99 3.80 -13.96 -13.61
CA PRO A 99 3.63 -15.26 -14.28
C PRO A 99 4.84 -15.77 -15.06
N ASP A 100 5.19 -17.03 -14.81
CA ASP A 100 5.68 -17.99 -15.82
C ASP A 100 4.49 -18.59 -16.63
N PHE A 101 3.35 -17.91 -16.67
CA PHE A 101 2.06 -18.45 -17.12
C PHE A 101 1.21 -17.43 -17.92
N MET A 102 1.84 -16.42 -18.53
CA MET A 102 1.15 -15.55 -19.49
C MET A 102 1.17 -16.20 -20.87
N LYS A 103 0.23 -17.12 -21.11
CA LYS A 103 -0.01 -17.67 -22.45
C LYS A 103 -1.33 -17.12 -22.98
N GLY A 104 -1.36 -16.73 -24.26
CA GLY A 104 -2.57 -16.31 -24.93
C GLY A 104 -2.39 -15.13 -25.88
N GLU A 105 -3.41 -14.94 -26.72
CA GLU A 105 -3.48 -13.91 -27.75
C GLU A 105 -4.59 -12.92 -27.43
N VAL A 106 -4.29 -11.65 -27.19
CA VAL A 106 -5.29 -10.66 -26.77
C VAL A 106 -5.34 -9.47 -27.73
N TYR A 107 -6.55 -8.99 -27.99
CA TYR A 107 -6.77 -7.74 -28.71
C TYR A 107 -7.01 -6.60 -27.73
N VAL A 108 -6.34 -5.48 -27.93
CA VAL A 108 -6.52 -4.24 -27.16
C VAL A 108 -7.00 -3.16 -28.10
N GLU A 109 -8.16 -2.57 -27.80
CA GLU A 109 -8.63 -1.37 -28.48
C GLU A 109 -8.21 -0.15 -27.66
N LEU A 110 -7.54 0.82 -28.29
CA LEU A 110 -7.13 2.11 -27.72
C LEU A 110 -7.64 3.24 -28.63
N GLU A 111 -8.43 4.18 -28.10
CA GLU A 111 -9.01 5.29 -28.87
C GLU A 111 -9.68 4.86 -30.19
N GLY A 112 -10.37 3.70 -30.16
CA GLY A 112 -11.07 3.14 -31.32
C GLY A 112 -10.17 2.42 -32.34
N LYS A 113 -8.86 2.28 -32.07
CA LYS A 113 -7.93 1.49 -32.88
C LYS A 113 -7.59 0.18 -32.19
N GLU A 114 -7.67 -0.92 -32.93
CA GLU A 114 -7.37 -2.27 -32.44
C GLU A 114 -5.89 -2.64 -32.62
N TYR A 115 -5.34 -3.33 -31.63
CA TYR A 115 -3.98 -3.86 -31.56
C TYR A 115 -4.02 -5.32 -31.13
N PHE A 116 -3.25 -6.17 -31.77
CA PHE A 116 -3.04 -7.56 -31.36
C PHE A 116 -1.78 -7.66 -30.49
N LEU A 117 -1.85 -8.42 -29.41
CA LEU A 117 -0.74 -8.69 -28.49
C LEU A 117 -0.58 -10.21 -28.31
N GLU A 118 0.67 -10.67 -28.34
CA GLU A 118 1.05 -12.06 -28.07
C GLU A 118 1.81 -12.22 -26.74
N GLU A 119 2.22 -13.45 -26.42
CA GLU A 119 2.97 -13.75 -25.20
C GLU A 119 4.27 -12.94 -25.13
N GLY A 120 4.43 -12.17 -24.04
CA GLY A 120 5.58 -11.31 -23.82
C GLY A 120 5.38 -9.85 -24.21
N ASP A 121 4.31 -9.52 -24.94
CA ASP A 121 4.01 -8.13 -25.30
C ASP A 121 3.54 -7.30 -24.10
N VAL A 122 3.87 -6.01 -24.14
CA VAL A 122 3.50 -5.03 -23.11
C VAL A 122 2.82 -3.83 -23.75
N VAL A 123 1.65 -3.47 -23.21
CA VAL A 123 0.94 -2.24 -23.55
C VAL A 123 0.96 -1.27 -22.36
N ARG A 124 1.40 -0.03 -22.60
CA ARG A 124 1.28 1.07 -21.63
C ARG A 124 0.08 1.92 -22.01
N ILE A 125 -0.88 2.05 -21.09
CA ILE A 125 -2.09 2.85 -21.28
C ILE A 125 -1.98 4.12 -20.43
N PRO A 126 -1.83 5.31 -21.04
CA PRO A 126 -1.85 6.58 -20.31
C PRO A 126 -3.18 6.84 -19.59
N PRO A 127 -3.19 7.70 -18.55
CA PRO A 127 -4.44 8.12 -17.92
C PRO A 127 -5.43 8.70 -18.94
N ASN A 128 -6.72 8.44 -18.71
CA ASN A 128 -7.85 8.92 -19.53
C ASN A 128 -7.93 8.39 -20.97
N VAL A 129 -7.06 7.44 -21.36
CA VAL A 129 -7.19 6.75 -22.65
C VAL A 129 -8.32 5.71 -22.56
N LYS A 130 -9.30 5.82 -23.47
CA LYS A 130 -10.35 4.81 -23.59
C LYS A 130 -9.77 3.51 -24.10
N HIS A 131 -10.02 2.42 -23.40
CA HIS A 131 -9.47 1.12 -23.74
C HIS A 131 -10.44 -0.04 -23.47
N ARG A 132 -10.26 -1.12 -24.23
CA ARG A 132 -10.99 -2.39 -24.05
C ARG A 132 -10.11 -3.57 -24.44
N PHE A 133 -10.13 -4.63 -23.64
CA PHE A 133 -9.47 -5.89 -23.95
C PHE A 133 -10.50 -6.91 -24.46
N LEU A 134 -10.15 -7.62 -25.51
CA LEU A 134 -11.01 -8.59 -26.19
C LEU A 134 -10.23 -9.89 -26.36
N ASN A 135 -10.81 -10.99 -25.90
CA ASN A 135 -10.38 -12.33 -26.31
C ASN A 135 -11.26 -12.75 -27.50
N LYS A 136 -10.64 -12.98 -28.66
CA LYS A 136 -11.33 -13.45 -29.87
C LYS A 136 -11.07 -14.93 -30.16
N SER A 137 -10.38 -15.62 -29.26
CA SER A 137 -10.10 -17.06 -29.36
C SER A 137 -11.03 -17.86 -28.45
N ASP A 138 -11.11 -19.16 -28.72
CA ASP A 138 -11.81 -20.14 -27.87
C ASP A 138 -10.94 -20.57 -26.66
N GLU A 139 -9.69 -20.11 -26.60
CA GLU A 139 -8.74 -20.42 -25.52
C GLU A 139 -8.80 -19.38 -24.40
N SER A 140 -8.44 -19.79 -23.18
CA SER A 140 -8.43 -18.90 -22.02
C SER A 140 -7.16 -18.04 -21.99
N ASN A 141 -7.33 -16.71 -21.87
CA ASN A 141 -6.23 -15.75 -21.81
C ASN A 141 -6.08 -15.13 -20.42
N HIS A 142 -4.83 -14.94 -20.00
CA HIS A 142 -4.49 -14.30 -18.72
C HIS A 142 -3.77 -12.98 -18.99
N ILE A 143 -4.26 -11.88 -18.41
CA ILE A 143 -3.67 -10.53 -18.54
C ILE A 143 -3.27 -10.03 -17.15
N LEU A 144 -2.03 -9.55 -17.02
CA LEU A 144 -1.55 -8.89 -15.81
C LEU A 144 -1.67 -7.36 -15.94
N PHE A 145 -2.42 -6.74 -15.04
CA PHE A 145 -2.47 -5.29 -14.90
C PHE A 145 -1.52 -4.82 -13.80
N VAL A 146 -0.51 -4.04 -14.18
CA VAL A 146 0.34 -3.30 -13.23
C VAL A 146 -0.13 -1.85 -13.20
N LEU A 147 -0.88 -1.49 -12.16
CA LEU A 147 -1.35 -0.12 -11.97
C LEU A 147 -0.41 0.61 -11.01
N THR A 148 0.34 1.58 -11.54
CA THR A 148 1.14 2.50 -10.73
C THR A 148 0.41 3.83 -10.62
N PRO A 149 -0.21 4.17 -9.47
CA PRO A 149 -0.79 5.49 -9.28
C PRO A 149 0.32 6.55 -9.42
N SER A 150 0.08 7.59 -10.21
CA SER A 150 0.98 8.74 -10.24
C SER A 150 0.98 9.38 -8.86
N LEU A 151 2.15 9.50 -8.24
CA LEU A 151 2.35 10.37 -7.08
C LEU A 151 2.16 11.80 -7.57
N GLY A 152 0.93 12.32 -7.41
CA GLY A 152 0.63 13.74 -7.55
C GLY A 152 1.23 14.54 -6.40
#